data_AF-A0A2Z6IGB2-F1
#
_entry.id   AF-A0A2Z6IGB2-F1
#
_cell.length_a   1.000
_cell.length_b   1.000
_cell.length_c   1.000
_cell.angle_alpha   90.00
_cell.angle_beta   90.00
_cell.angle_gamma   90.00
#
_symmetry.space_group_name_H-M   'P 1'
#
loop_
_entity.id
_entity.type
_entity.pdbx_description
1 polymer ?
#
loop_
_entity_poly.entity_id
_entity_poly.type
_entity_poly.pdbx_seq_one_letter_code
_entity_poly.pdbx_strand_id
1 'polypeptide(L)'
;MSTDKWRTLSLLPYIHPNGAAMLNTPEKHDKPRNARLEARVSSDQKDFFQRAASLTGRTLSEFVIDSTQEAAAKIVQEHEVIRLSREEQVAFVSALLAPSEPGARIDKAVRSYRQKTRP
;
A
#
# COMPACT_ATOMS: atom_id res chain seq x y z
N MET A 1 -11.47 21.31 -33.99
CA MET A 1 -12.04 20.92 -32.68
C MET A 1 -11.24 19.75 -32.16
N SER A 2 -10.65 19.95 -30.98
CA SER A 2 -9.71 19.07 -30.28
C SER A 2 -10.40 17.83 -29.72
N THR A 3 -9.72 16.67 -29.73
CA THR A 3 -9.71 15.72 -28.60
C THR A 3 -8.60 14.67 -28.76
N ASP A 4 -8.06 14.31 -27.61
CA ASP A 4 -6.81 13.63 -27.26
C ASP A 4 -6.50 12.26 -27.90
N LYS A 5 -5.29 12.13 -28.46
CA LYS A 5 -4.74 10.90 -29.09
C LYS A 5 -3.70 10.14 -28.24
N TRP A 6 -3.65 10.36 -26.92
CA TRP A 6 -2.60 9.78 -26.06
C TRP A 6 -3.03 8.58 -25.21
N ARG A 7 -3.92 7.72 -25.73
CA ARG A 7 -4.44 6.55 -24.99
C ARG A 7 -4.16 5.17 -25.61
N THR A 8 -3.20 5.05 -26.53
CA THR A 8 -2.97 3.79 -27.26
C THR A 8 -1.51 3.35 -27.43
N LEU A 9 -0.58 3.85 -26.60
CA LEU A 9 0.83 3.45 -26.65
C LEU A 9 1.28 2.79 -25.34
N SER A 10 0.84 1.55 -25.12
CA SER A 10 1.54 0.61 -24.21
C SER A 10 1.20 -0.85 -24.52
N LEU A 11 1.19 -1.23 -25.81
CA LEU A 11 1.00 -2.63 -26.23
C LEU A 11 1.91 -2.96 -27.41
N LEU A 12 3.23 -2.78 -27.24
CA LEU A 12 4.20 -3.50 -28.07
C LEU A 12 5.07 -4.36 -27.16
N PRO A 13 5.02 -5.70 -27.29
CA PRO A 13 5.88 -6.58 -26.51
C PRO A 13 7.33 -6.41 -26.98
N TYR A 14 8.25 -6.23 -26.03
CA TYR A 14 9.68 -6.19 -26.29
C TYR A 14 10.14 -7.60 -26.71
N ILE A 15 10.64 -7.74 -27.94
CA ILE A 15 11.14 -9.00 -28.49
C ILE A 15 12.64 -9.12 -28.13
N HIS A 16 12.98 -10.03 -27.21
CA HIS A 16 14.37 -10.45 -27.00
C HIS A 16 14.82 -11.42 -28.11
N PRO A 17 16.11 -11.44 -28.49
CA PRO A 17 16.61 -12.17 -29.66
C PRO A 17 16.77 -13.69 -29.51
N ASN A 18 16.11 -14.34 -28.55
CA ASN A 18 16.05 -15.80 -28.46
C ASN A 18 14.61 -16.25 -28.17
N GLY A 19 13.96 -16.81 -29.20
CA GLY A 19 12.51 -17.03 -29.29
C GLY A 19 11.94 -18.10 -28.36
N ALA A 20 11.74 -17.76 -27.09
CA ALA A 20 10.79 -18.43 -26.23
C ALA A 20 9.68 -17.44 -25.84
N ALA A 21 8.46 -17.68 -26.35
CA ALA A 21 7.28 -16.94 -25.94
C ALA A 21 6.94 -17.31 -24.48
N MET A 22 7.38 -16.50 -23.53
CA MET A 22 6.85 -16.54 -22.16
C MET A 22 5.48 -15.86 -22.18
N LEU A 23 4.42 -16.64 -22.00
CA LEU A 23 3.15 -16.13 -21.49
C LEU A 23 3.45 -15.29 -20.24
N ASN A 24 2.83 -14.11 -20.11
CA ASN A 24 2.79 -13.33 -18.87
C ASN A 24 2.07 -14.17 -17.80
N THR A 25 2.78 -15.14 -17.25
CA THR A 25 2.38 -15.85 -16.05
C THR A 25 2.65 -14.84 -14.94
N PRO A 26 1.64 -14.43 -14.16
CA PRO A 26 1.90 -13.60 -13.00
C PRO A 26 2.96 -14.34 -12.18
N GLU A 27 4.14 -13.74 -12.03
CA GLU A 27 5.23 -14.25 -11.20
C GLU A 27 4.62 -14.62 -9.85
N LYS A 28 4.40 -15.92 -9.66
CA LYS A 28 3.88 -16.46 -8.42
C LYS A 28 5.01 -16.23 -7.43
N HIS A 29 4.88 -15.21 -6.59
CA HIS A 29 5.80 -15.02 -5.49
C HIS A 29 5.62 -16.20 -4.51
N ASP A 30 6.25 -17.33 -4.83
CA ASP A 30 6.34 -18.52 -3.99
C ASP A 30 7.38 -18.27 -2.88
N LYS A 31 7.20 -17.17 -2.13
CA LYS A 31 7.77 -17.11 -0.80
C LYS A 31 7.07 -18.20 0.01
N PRO A 32 7.81 -19.10 0.67
CA PRO A 32 7.20 -20.20 1.41
C PRO A 32 6.26 -19.64 2.48
N ARG A 33 5.01 -20.14 2.50
CA ARG A 33 4.01 -19.83 3.54
C ARG A 33 4.37 -20.55 4.85
N ASN A 34 5.45 -20.10 5.50
CA ASN A 34 6.02 -20.72 6.70
C ASN A 34 5.50 -20.11 8.01
N ALA A 35 4.83 -18.96 7.95
CA ALA A 35 4.21 -18.30 9.10
C ALA A 35 2.73 -18.72 9.24
N ARG A 36 2.25 -18.84 10.49
CA ARG A 36 0.87 -19.20 10.81
C ARG A 36 0.15 -18.01 11.45
N LEU A 37 -1.05 -17.72 10.96
CA LEU A 37 -1.99 -16.81 11.59
C LEU A 37 -2.95 -17.62 12.46
N GLU A 38 -2.90 -17.43 13.77
CA GLU A 38 -3.73 -18.16 14.72
C GLU A 38 -4.87 -17.29 15.26
N ALA A 39 -6.11 -17.77 15.11
CA ALA A 39 -7.29 -17.16 15.69
C ALA A 39 -8.29 -18.24 16.08
N ARG A 40 -8.95 -18.08 17.24
CA ARG A 40 -10.07 -18.92 17.65
C ARG A 40 -11.36 -18.24 17.20
N VAL A 41 -12.25 -19.02 16.61
CA VAL A 41 -13.58 -18.59 16.13
C VAL A 41 -14.63 -19.55 16.65
N SER A 42 -15.87 -19.08 16.80
CA SER A 42 -17.00 -19.96 17.11
C SER A 42 -17.35 -20.88 15.92
N SER A 43 -18.14 -21.93 16.17
CA SER A 43 -18.74 -22.76 15.11
C SER A 43 -19.49 -21.90 14.10
N ASP A 44 -20.30 -20.97 14.60
CA ASP A 44 -21.18 -20.14 13.77
C ASP A 44 -20.39 -19.20 12.86
N GLN A 45 -19.27 -18.66 13.36
CA GLN A 45 -18.34 -17.86 12.57
C GLN A 45 -17.67 -18.71 11.49
N LYS A 46 -17.20 -19.91 11.83
CA LYS A 46 -16.58 -20.82 10.87
C LYS A 46 -17.57 -21.18 9.75
N ASP A 47 -18.81 -21.51 10.10
CA ASP A 47 -19.84 -21.87 9.14
C ASP A 47 -20.22 -20.70 8.24
N PHE A 48 -20.30 -19.49 8.81
CA PHE A 48 -20.53 -18.27 8.05
C PHE A 48 -19.41 -17.99 7.05
N PHE A 49 -18.15 -18.05 7.48
CA PHE A 49 -17.00 -17.85 6.59
C PHE A 49 -16.90 -18.95 5.53
N GLN A 50 -17.22 -20.19 5.88
CA GLN A 50 -17.24 -21.31 4.93
C GLN A 50 -18.29 -21.10 3.84
N ARG A 51 -19.49 -20.62 4.19
CA ARG A 51 -20.51 -20.26 3.18
C ARG A 51 -20.02 -19.14 2.27
N ALA A 52 -19.41 -18.09 2.81
CA ALA A 52 -18.87 -16.98 2.02
C ALA A 52 -17.74 -17.42 1.07
N ALA A 53 -16.87 -18.32 1.52
CA ALA A 53 -15.82 -18.92 0.69
C ALA A 53 -16.43 -19.73 -0.48
N SER A 54 -17.44 -20.57 -0.19
CA SER A 54 -18.14 -21.34 -1.21
C SER A 54 -18.83 -20.46 -2.27
N LEU A 55 -19.46 -19.36 -1.86
CA LEU A 55 -20.09 -18.41 -2.79
C LEU A 55 -19.08 -17.71 -3.71
N THR A 56 -17.81 -17.61 -3.29
CA THR A 56 -16.73 -16.98 -4.06
C THR A 56 -15.86 -18.00 -4.80
N GLY A 57 -16.21 -19.28 -4.75
CA GLY A 57 -15.50 -20.34 -5.48
C GLY A 57 -14.07 -20.60 -4.98
N ARG A 58 -13.76 -20.26 -3.72
CA ARG A 58 -12.43 -20.41 -3.11
C ARG A 58 -12.48 -21.19 -1.80
N THR A 59 -11.33 -21.67 -1.35
CA THR A 59 -11.23 -22.36 -0.06
C THR A 59 -11.43 -21.38 1.10
N LEU A 60 -11.80 -21.89 2.29
CA LEU A 60 -11.93 -21.06 3.50
C LEU A 60 -10.61 -20.33 3.83
N SER A 61 -9.47 -21.00 3.65
CA SER A 61 -8.16 -20.40 3.91
C SER A 61 -7.86 -19.25 2.95
N GLU A 62 -8.12 -19.41 1.64
CA GLU A 62 -7.95 -18.33 0.66
C GLU A 62 -8.89 -17.17 0.97
N PHE A 63 -10.16 -17.46 1.29
CA PHE A 63 -11.13 -16.44 1.68
C PHE A 63 -10.63 -15.60 2.87
N VAL A 64 -10.16 -16.25 3.93
CA VAL A 64 -9.68 -15.56 5.13
C VAL A 64 -8.42 -14.75 4.85
N ILE A 65 -7.45 -15.31 4.12
CA ILE A 65 -6.20 -14.62 3.80
C ILE A 65 -6.48 -13.38 2.96
N ASP A 66 -7.25 -13.50 1.88
CA ASP A 66 -7.55 -12.39 0.98
C ASP A 66 -8.34 -11.29 1.69
N SER A 67 -9.37 -11.66 2.46
CA SER A 67 -10.20 -10.70 3.21
C SER A 67 -9.38 -9.96 4.26
N THR A 68 -8.46 -10.67 4.92
CA THR A 68 -7.56 -10.06 5.91
C THR A 68 -6.56 -9.12 5.23
N GLN A 69 -6.03 -9.52 4.08
CA GLN A 69 -5.10 -8.70 3.29
C GLN A 69 -5.76 -7.41 2.80
N GLU A 70 -7.01 -7.48 2.32
CA GLU A 70 -7.78 -6.31 1.89
C GLU A 70 -8.04 -5.35 3.06
N ALA A 71 -8.53 -5.87 4.19
CA ALA A 71 -8.78 -5.07 5.38
C ALA A 71 -7.50 -4.42 5.92
N ALA A 72 -6.40 -5.16 6.00
CA ALA A 72 -5.11 -4.65 6.45
C ALA A 72 -4.58 -3.56 5.50
N ALA A 73 -4.66 -3.76 4.18
CA ALA A 73 -4.22 -2.77 3.21
C ALA A 73 -4.99 -1.45 3.35
N LYS A 74 -6.31 -1.51 3.57
CA LYS A 74 -7.14 -0.32 3.79
C LYS A 74 -6.73 0.43 5.07
N ILE A 75 -6.54 -0.29 6.18
CA ILE A 75 -6.14 0.30 7.46
C ILE A 75 -4.77 0.97 7.35
N VAL A 76 -3.79 0.27 6.77
CA VAL A 76 -2.44 0.83 6.56
C VAL A 76 -2.52 2.08 5.68
N GLN A 77 -3.29 2.04 4.59
CA GLN A 77 -3.47 3.18 3.72
C GLN A 77 -4.09 4.38 4.46
N GLU A 78 -5.07 4.15 5.31
CA GLU A 78 -5.74 5.20 6.08
C GLU A 78 -4.81 5.87 7.11
N HIS A 79 -3.91 5.11 7.72
CA HIS A 79 -3.05 5.60 8.80
C HIS A 79 -1.67 6.08 8.35
N GLU A 80 -1.14 5.57 7.24
CA GLU A 80 0.24 5.84 6.82
C GLU A 80 0.36 6.71 5.56
N VAL A 81 -0.72 6.87 4.79
CA VAL A 81 -0.67 7.63 3.53
C VAL A 81 -1.24 9.03 3.73
N ILE A 82 -0.36 10.04 3.66
CA ILE A 82 -0.77 11.45 3.59
C ILE A 82 -1.23 11.74 2.15
N ARG A 83 -2.51 12.07 1.97
CA ARG A 83 -3.06 12.51 0.68
C ARG A 83 -3.07 14.02 0.62
N LEU A 84 -2.19 14.59 -0.21
CA LEU A 84 -2.09 16.03 -0.43
C LEU A 84 -2.85 16.42 -1.71
N SER A 85 -3.60 17.51 -1.66
CA SER A 85 -4.10 18.23 -2.84
C SER A 85 -2.94 18.73 -3.71
N ARG A 86 -3.23 19.18 -4.94
CA ARG A 86 -2.18 19.72 -5.83
C ARG A 86 -1.46 20.91 -5.22
N GLU A 87 -2.18 21.80 -4.53
CA GLU A 87 -1.60 22.97 -3.88
C GLU A 87 -0.69 22.56 -2.72
N GLU A 88 -1.14 21.63 -1.89
CA GLU A 88 -0.35 21.09 -0.78
C GLU A 88 0.88 20.32 -1.27
N GLN A 89 0.79 19.60 -2.39
CA GLN A 89 1.95 18.93 -3.01
C GLN A 89 3.00 19.96 -3.44
N VAL A 90 2.58 21.05 -4.11
CA VAL A 90 3.50 22.13 -4.51
C VAL A 90 4.13 22.77 -3.28
N ALA A 91 3.35 23.08 -2.25
CA ALA A 91 3.84 23.65 -1.00
C ALA A 91 4.84 22.72 -0.30
N PHE A 92 4.52 21.42 -0.21
CA PHE A 92 5.36 20.41 0.41
C PHE A 92 6.70 20.26 -0.33
N VAL A 93 6.67 20.09 -1.65
CA VAL A 93 7.90 19.98 -2.47
C VAL A 93 8.72 21.27 -2.41
N SER A 94 8.07 22.43 -2.45
CA SER A 94 8.78 23.72 -2.33
C SER A 94 9.49 23.83 -0.99
N ALA A 95 8.85 23.42 0.10
CA ALA A 95 9.46 23.40 1.43
C ALA A 95 10.63 22.41 1.56
N LEU A 96 10.60 21.29 0.81
CA LEU A 96 11.73 20.35 0.75
C LEU A 96 12.91 20.90 -0.05
N LEU A 97 12.64 21.58 -1.17
CA LEU A 97 13.67 22.11 -2.07
C LEU A 97 14.28 23.43 -1.57
N ALA A 98 13.49 24.24 -0.88
CA ALA A 98 13.90 25.53 -0.32
C ALA A 98 13.41 25.62 1.14
N PRO A 99 14.07 24.93 2.07
CA PRO A 99 13.66 24.92 3.47
C PRO A 99 13.83 26.30 4.10
N SER A 100 12.80 26.77 4.80
CA SER A 100 12.85 28.00 5.58
C SER A 100 13.60 27.78 6.89
N GLU A 101 14.31 28.82 7.35
CA GLU A 101 14.94 28.82 8.67
C GLU A 101 13.89 28.66 9.79
N PRO A 102 14.19 27.91 10.86
CA PRO A 102 13.29 27.76 12.00
C PRO A 102 12.91 29.11 12.61
N GLY A 103 11.61 29.34 12.83
CA GLY A 103 11.15 30.54 13.51
C GLY A 103 11.53 30.55 15.00
N ALA A 104 11.57 31.75 15.60
CA ALA A 104 11.93 31.96 17.01
C ALA A 104 11.14 31.08 18.03
N ARG A 105 9.91 30.68 17.69
CA ARG A 105 9.09 29.76 18.50
C ARG A 105 9.67 28.34 18.54
N ILE A 106 10.12 27.81 17.39
CA ILE A 106 10.74 26.48 17.30
C ILE A 106 12.08 26.51 18.04
N ASP A 107 12.88 27.54 17.84
CA ASP A 107 14.15 27.72 18.57
C ASP A 107 13.96 27.69 20.08
N LYS A 108 12.97 28.42 20.58
CA LYS A 108 12.65 28.43 22.00
C LYS A 108 12.23 27.04 22.48
N ALA A 109 11.37 26.35 21.73
CA ALA A 109 10.93 24.99 22.07
C ALA A 109 12.10 24.00 22.12
N VAL A 110 13.02 24.05 21.15
CA VAL A 110 14.23 23.21 21.13
C VAL A 110 15.11 23.50 22.34
N ARG A 111 15.35 24.78 22.66
CA ARG A 111 16.14 25.16 23.86
C ARG A 111 15.50 24.64 25.14
N SER A 112 14.18 24.81 25.30
CA SER A 112 13.44 24.31 26.46
C SER A 112 13.47 22.79 26.57
N TYR A 113 13.35 22.05 25.46
CA TYR A 113 13.45 20.60 25.45
C TYR A 113 14.83 20.13 25.91
N ARG A 114 15.91 20.72 25.38
CA ARG A 114 17.29 20.40 25.75
C ARG A 114 17.62 20.67 27.22
N GLN A 115 17.01 21.70 27.82
CA GLN A 115 17.16 21.98 29.25
C GLN A 115 16.48 20.92 30.13
N LYS A 116 15.33 20.39 29.69
CA LYS A 116 14.56 19.37 30.42
C LYS A 116 15.12 17.95 30.29
N THR A 117 15.87 17.67 29.22
CA THR A 117 16.42 16.34 28.90
C THR A 117 17.91 16.22 29.18
N ARG A 118 18.54 17.24 29.77
CA ARG A 118 19.93 17.17 30.21
C ARG A 118 19.98 16.34 31.50
N PRO A 119 20.87 15.33 31.62
CA PRO A 119 21.01 14.52 32.82
C PRO A 119 21.47 15.36 34.02
#